data_AF-A0A822YIJ8-F1
#
_entry.id   AF-A0A822YIJ8-F1
#
_cell.length_a   1.000
_cell.length_b   1.000
_cell.length_c   1.000
_cell.angle_alpha   90.00
_cell.angle_beta   90.00
_cell.angle_gamma   90.00
#
_symmetry.space_group_name_H-M   'P 1'
#
loop_
_entity.id
_entity.type
_entity.pdbx_description
1 polymer ?
#
loop_
_entity_poly.entity_id
_entity_poly.type
_entity_poly.pdbx_seq_one_letter_code
_entity_poly.pdbx_strand_id
1 'polypeptide(L)'
;MNHSGFCGMRSKKFDGFIDLDAYDTIALRLKGDGRCYICTIYTENWVNSPGQEEDNSWQAFVLCAQRQLIPLDRYLPTWRGNVVDAKLEMNPSRVVSMSLSVNAEGGVPGAKSGPGNFKVELDWIKALRTQ
;
A
#
# COMPACT_ATOMS: atom_id res chain seq x y z
N MET A 1 -16.79 22.38 -3.24
CA MET A 1 -16.52 20.93 -3.18
C MET A 1 -15.16 20.72 -3.84
N ASN A 2 -14.12 20.43 -3.06
CA ASN A 2 -12.85 19.99 -3.64
C ASN A 2 -13.02 18.51 -4.00
N HIS A 3 -13.09 18.20 -5.29
CA HIS A 3 -12.94 16.82 -5.74
C HIS A 3 -11.49 16.41 -5.46
N SER A 4 -11.27 15.59 -4.45
CA SER A 4 -9.97 14.97 -4.20
C SER A 4 -9.67 14.03 -5.36
N GLY A 5 -8.70 14.38 -6.19
CA GLY A 5 -8.24 13.53 -7.28
C GLY A 5 -7.44 12.33 -6.75
N PHE A 6 -7.54 11.19 -7.42
CA PHE A 6 -6.72 10.01 -7.15
C PHE A 6 -5.87 9.69 -8.39
N CYS A 7 -4.60 9.38 -8.18
CA CYS A 7 -3.75 8.80 -9.23
C CYS A 7 -2.86 7.71 -8.64
N GLY A 8 -2.80 6.58 -9.33
CA GLY A 8 -1.97 5.47 -8.94
C GLY A 8 -2.02 4.35 -9.98
N MET A 9 -1.36 3.26 -9.65
CA MET A 9 -1.36 2.02 -10.40
C MET A 9 -1.77 0.89 -9.48
N ARG A 10 -2.54 -0.07 -10.00
CA ARG A 10 -2.90 -1.30 -9.30
C ARG A 10 -2.56 -2.47 -10.21
N SER A 11 -2.07 -3.57 -9.64
CA SER A 11 -1.99 -4.82 -10.38
C SER A 11 -3.38 -5.26 -10.83
N LYS A 12 -3.47 -6.13 -11.85
CA LYS A 12 -4.68 -6.96 -11.96
C LYS A 12 -4.82 -7.79 -10.69
N LYS A 13 -6.04 -8.23 -10.37
CA LYS A 13 -6.20 -9.28 -9.35
C LYS A 13 -5.35 -10.48 -9.79
N PHE A 14 -4.64 -11.05 -8.83
CA PHE A 14 -3.87 -12.26 -9.06
C PHE A 14 -4.82 -13.42 -9.36
N ASP A 15 -4.32 -14.42 -10.07
CA ASP A 15 -5.04 -15.67 -10.25
C ASP A 15 -4.96 -16.45 -8.93
N GLY A 16 -6.02 -16.39 -8.13
CA GLY A 16 -6.02 -16.82 -6.73
C GLY A 16 -5.40 -15.79 -5.79
N PHE A 17 -4.43 -16.22 -4.98
CA PHE A 17 -3.74 -15.37 -4.01
C PHE A 17 -2.24 -15.68 -3.97
N ILE A 18 -1.47 -14.68 -3.57
CA ILE A 18 -0.06 -14.83 -3.22
C ILE A 18 0.03 -15.04 -1.72
N ASP A 19 0.70 -16.13 -1.33
CA ASP A 19 1.01 -16.43 0.06
C ASP A 19 2.31 -15.73 0.48
N LEU A 20 2.20 -14.77 1.39
CA LEU A 20 3.32 -14.03 1.97
C LEU A 20 3.63 -14.42 3.42
N ASP A 21 3.02 -15.49 3.96
CA ASP A 21 3.14 -15.85 5.39
C ASP A 21 4.58 -16.14 5.83
N ALA A 22 5.42 -16.63 4.91
CA ALA A 22 6.84 -16.88 5.14
C ALA A 22 7.74 -15.62 5.13
N TYR A 23 7.18 -14.43 4.88
CA TYR A 23 7.89 -13.17 4.72
C TYR A 23 7.40 -12.14 5.74
N ASP A 24 8.28 -11.21 6.13
CA ASP A 24 7.97 -10.18 7.13
C ASP A 24 8.01 -8.75 6.54
N THR A 25 8.52 -8.59 5.31
CA THR A 25 8.83 -7.29 4.74
C THR A 25 8.52 -7.24 3.25
N ILE A 26 7.87 -6.16 2.81
CA ILE A 26 7.82 -5.78 1.40
C ILE A 26 8.97 -4.83 1.10
N ALA A 27 9.77 -5.18 0.10
CA ALA A 27 10.84 -4.36 -0.41
C ALA A 27 10.46 -3.78 -1.77
N LEU A 28 10.65 -2.47 -1.93
CA LEU A 28 10.47 -1.77 -3.19
C LEU A 28 11.80 -1.12 -3.61
N ARG A 29 12.15 -1.24 -4.88
CA ARG A 29 13.19 -0.42 -5.51
C ARG A 29 12.55 0.59 -6.43
N LEU A 30 12.75 1.85 -6.11
CA LEU A 30 12.08 2.96 -6.78
C LEU A 30 12.99 4.17 -6.88
N LYS A 31 12.70 5.03 -7.85
CA LYS A 31 13.27 6.36 -7.99
C LYS A 31 12.12 7.33 -8.07
N GLY A 32 11.99 8.19 -7.06
CA GLY A 32 10.90 9.15 -7.02
C GLY A 32 11.35 10.60 -7.09
N ASP A 33 10.41 11.47 -6.83
CA ASP A 33 10.44 12.91 -7.05
C ASP A 33 10.38 13.72 -5.75
N GLY A 34 10.63 13.06 -4.61
CA GLY A 34 10.55 13.65 -3.27
C GLY A 34 9.13 13.75 -2.70
N ARG A 35 8.10 13.31 -3.43
CA ARG A 35 6.74 13.16 -2.87
C ARG A 35 6.63 11.89 -2.04
N CYS A 36 5.58 11.81 -1.23
CA CYS A 36 5.21 10.58 -0.55
C CYS A 36 4.24 9.77 -1.44
N TYR A 37 4.35 8.44 -1.40
CA TYR A 37 3.44 7.52 -2.08
C TYR A 37 2.82 6.57 -1.05
N ILE A 38 1.70 5.94 -1.41
CA ILE A 38 1.01 4.96 -0.58
C ILE A 38 1.13 3.61 -1.28
N CYS A 39 1.73 2.63 -0.60
CA CYS A 39 1.66 1.24 -0.99
C CYS A 39 0.45 0.60 -0.31
N THR A 40 -0.41 -0.03 -1.11
CA THR A 40 -1.57 -0.76 -0.60
C THR A 40 -1.42 -2.24 -0.90
N ILE A 41 -1.65 -3.07 0.11
CA ILE A 41 -1.86 -4.51 -0.03
C ILE A 41 -3.37 -4.77 0.08
N TYR A 42 -3.90 -5.55 -0.85
CA TYR A 42 -5.27 -6.05 -0.79
C TYR A 42 -5.24 -7.52 -0.41
N THR A 43 -5.97 -7.89 0.63
CA THR A 43 -6.14 -9.29 1.03
C THR A 43 -7.58 -9.74 0.78
N GLU A 44 -7.77 -11.03 0.54
CA GLU A 44 -9.11 -11.63 0.50
C GLU A 44 -9.90 -11.23 1.75
N ASN A 45 -11.18 -10.95 1.54
CA ASN A 45 -12.05 -10.52 2.59
C ASN A 45 -12.37 -11.68 3.55
N TRP A 46 -11.86 -11.57 4.78
CA TRP A 46 -12.16 -12.46 5.91
C TRP A 46 -12.80 -11.72 7.09
N VAL A 47 -12.88 -10.39 7.02
CA VAL A 47 -13.13 -9.51 8.18
C VAL A 47 -14.44 -8.73 8.05
N ASN A 48 -14.94 -8.49 6.84
CA ASN A 48 -16.17 -7.73 6.67
C ASN A 48 -17.41 -8.60 6.88
N SER A 49 -18.49 -7.96 7.32
CA SER A 49 -19.80 -8.58 7.50
C SER A 49 -20.29 -9.33 6.24
N PRO A 50 -21.10 -10.40 6.38
CA PRO A 50 -21.68 -11.11 5.25
C PRO A 50 -22.31 -10.17 4.22
N GLY A 51 -21.94 -10.31 2.95
CA GLY A 51 -22.44 -9.48 1.83
C GLY A 51 -21.53 -8.31 1.42
N GLN A 52 -20.39 -8.10 2.09
CA GLN A 52 -19.34 -7.21 1.60
C GLN A 52 -18.39 -8.02 0.71
N GLU A 53 -18.38 -7.79 -0.59
CA GLU A 53 -17.46 -8.44 -1.53
C GLU A 53 -16.10 -7.73 -1.66
N GLU A 54 -15.96 -6.55 -1.02
CA GLU A 54 -14.75 -5.74 -1.14
C GLU A 54 -13.56 -6.36 -0.40
N ASP A 55 -12.41 -6.42 -1.07
CA ASP A 55 -11.14 -6.87 -0.48
C ASP A 55 -10.71 -5.95 0.68
N ASN A 56 -10.07 -6.51 1.71
CA ASN A 56 -9.52 -5.70 2.79
C ASN A 56 -8.27 -4.95 2.30
N SER A 57 -8.15 -3.67 2.65
CA SER A 57 -7.03 -2.83 2.21
C SER A 57 -6.14 -2.40 3.36
N TRP A 58 -4.83 -2.53 3.15
CA TRP A 58 -3.80 -2.22 4.13
C TRP A 58 -2.81 -1.26 3.51
N GLN A 59 -2.58 -0.10 4.13
CA GLN A 59 -1.80 0.99 3.56
C GLN A 59 -0.56 1.31 4.38
N ALA A 60 0.55 1.58 3.68
CA ALA A 60 1.79 2.10 4.26
C ALA A 60 2.35 3.22 3.39
N PHE A 61 3.00 4.19 4.03
CA PHE A 61 3.71 5.25 3.32
C PHE A 61 5.03 4.74 2.74
N VAL A 62 5.34 5.17 1.53
CA VAL A 62 6.55 4.87 0.79
C VAL A 62 7.31 6.16 0.55
N LEU A 63 8.58 6.17 0.93
CA LEU A 63 9.47 7.30 0.67
C LEU A 63 10.27 7.06 -0.59
N CYS A 64 10.51 8.13 -1.33
CA CYS A 64 11.28 8.10 -2.56
C CYS A 64 12.80 7.94 -2.35
N ALA A 65 13.23 6.95 -1.55
CA ALA A 65 14.62 6.52 -1.50
C ALA A 65 14.86 5.35 -2.46
N GLN A 66 16.12 5.10 -2.84
CA GLN A 66 16.48 4.05 -3.81
C GLN A 66 15.94 2.66 -3.43
N ARG A 67 15.83 2.36 -2.14
CA ARG A 67 15.26 1.12 -1.62
C ARG A 67 14.39 1.43 -0.40
N GLN A 68 13.18 0.86 -0.37
CA GLN A 68 12.26 0.95 0.74
C GLN A 68 11.98 -0.45 1.28
N LEU A 69 12.03 -0.59 2.60
CA LEU A 69 11.70 -1.81 3.32
C LEU A 69 10.53 -1.48 4.24
N ILE A 70 9.39 -2.12 4.00
CA ILE A 70 8.16 -1.89 4.74
C ILE A 70 7.80 -3.21 5.43
N PRO A 71 8.05 -3.32 6.73
CA PRO A 71 7.58 -4.45 7.51
C PRO A 71 6.05 -4.58 7.39
N LEU A 72 5.55 -5.82 7.31
CA LEU A 72 4.11 -6.08 7.16
C LEU A 72 3.29 -5.49 8.33
N ASP A 73 3.87 -5.40 9.53
CA ASP A 73 3.25 -4.80 10.72
C ASP A 73 3.09 -3.26 10.64
N ARG A 74 3.69 -2.60 9.64
CA ARG A 74 3.55 -1.16 9.39
C ARG A 74 2.38 -0.82 8.48
N TYR A 75 1.75 -1.83 7.87
CA TYR A 75 0.55 -1.61 7.07
C TYR A 75 -0.67 -1.43 7.96
N LEU A 76 -1.35 -0.31 7.81
CA LEU A 76 -2.52 0.04 8.60
C LEU A 76 -3.81 -0.37 7.86
N PRO A 77 -4.81 -0.95 8.53
CA PRO A 77 -6.09 -1.24 7.91
C PRO A 77 -6.78 0.06 7.49
N THR A 78 -7.25 0.12 6.25
CA THR A 78 -7.95 1.29 5.73
C THR A 78 -9.28 0.94 5.08
N TRP A 79 -10.26 1.83 5.23
CA TRP A 79 -11.54 1.78 4.55
C TRP A 79 -11.82 3.13 3.90
N ARG A 80 -12.02 3.13 2.57
CA ARG A 80 -12.27 4.36 1.78
C ARG A 80 -11.29 5.50 2.08
N GLY A 81 -10.00 5.16 2.23
CA GLY A 81 -8.92 6.13 2.50
C GLY A 81 -8.77 6.57 3.95
N ASN A 82 -9.57 6.05 4.88
CA ASN A 82 -9.45 6.34 6.30
C ASN A 82 -8.86 5.14 7.04
N VAL A 83 -7.97 5.39 8.00
CA VAL A 83 -7.46 4.35 8.90
C VAL A 83 -8.63 3.84 9.75
N VAL A 84 -8.77 2.53 9.82
CA VAL A 84 -9.78 1.89 10.67
C VAL A 84 -9.21 1.82 12.08
N ASP A 85 -9.88 2.48 13.03
CA ASP A 85 -9.53 2.44 14.46
C ASP A 85 -10.07 1.15 15.11
N ALA A 86 -9.62 0.01 14.59
CA ALA A 86 -9.91 -1.31 15.12
C ALA A 86 -8.67 -2.19 14.99
N LYS A 87 -8.46 -3.06 15.97
CA LYS A 87 -7.36 -4.03 15.94
C LYS A 87 -7.72 -5.14 14.94
N LEU A 88 -7.38 -4.92 13.68
CA LEU A 88 -7.49 -5.89 12.61
C LEU A 88 -6.10 -6.43 12.28
N GLU A 89 -6.00 -7.74 12.10
CA GLU A 89 -4.78 -8.38 11.62
C GLU A 89 -4.87 -8.65 10.12
N MET A 90 -3.80 -8.34 9.40
CA MET A 90 -3.69 -8.65 7.97
C MET A 90 -3.53 -10.16 7.81
N ASN A 91 -4.18 -10.74 6.80
CA ASN A 91 -3.94 -12.13 6.40
C ASN A 91 -2.89 -12.17 5.26
N PRO A 92 -1.59 -12.33 5.56
CA PRO A 92 -0.54 -12.31 4.52
C PRO A 92 -0.61 -13.52 3.60
N SER A 93 -1.26 -14.62 3.99
CA SER A 93 -1.41 -15.82 3.16
C SER A 93 -2.43 -15.66 2.01
N ARG A 94 -3.19 -14.56 1.99
CA ARG A 94 -4.32 -14.33 1.06
C ARG A 94 -4.23 -12.99 0.33
N VAL A 95 -3.04 -12.61 -0.16
CA VAL A 95 -2.89 -11.34 -0.91
C VAL A 95 -3.44 -11.49 -2.32
N VAL A 96 -4.36 -10.61 -2.73
CA VAL A 96 -5.08 -10.69 -4.01
C VAL A 96 -4.68 -9.61 -5.01
N SER A 97 -4.15 -8.47 -4.54
CA SER A 97 -3.59 -7.43 -5.41
C SER A 97 -2.74 -6.44 -4.62
N MET A 98 -2.01 -5.57 -5.33
CA MET A 98 -1.26 -4.47 -4.74
C MET A 98 -1.43 -3.19 -5.55
N SER A 99 -1.28 -2.03 -4.91
CA SER A 99 -1.24 -0.73 -5.59
C SER A 99 -0.16 0.21 -5.06
N LEU A 100 0.20 1.17 -5.90
CA LEU A 100 1.01 2.33 -5.54
C LEU A 100 0.30 3.60 -6.01
N SER A 101 0.01 4.52 -5.10
CA SER A 101 -0.67 5.80 -5.43
C SER A 101 0.07 7.00 -4.88
N VAL A 102 -0.07 8.15 -5.55
CA VAL A 102 0.51 9.41 -5.06
C VAL A 102 -0.21 9.85 -3.78
N ASN A 103 0.54 10.29 -2.78
CA ASN A 103 -0.04 11.01 -1.65
C ASN A 103 0.08 12.52 -1.89
N ALA A 104 -1.06 13.19 -2.06
CA ALA A 104 -1.09 14.64 -2.24
C ALA A 104 -1.02 15.40 -0.90
N GLU A 105 -1.44 14.78 0.21
CA GLU A 105 -1.59 15.42 1.50
C GLU A 105 -0.98 14.57 2.64
N GLY A 106 -0.07 15.16 3.40
CA GLY A 106 0.63 14.48 4.48
C GLY A 106 1.77 13.57 4.00
N GLY A 107 2.11 12.57 4.83
CA GLY A 107 3.32 11.76 4.68
C GLY A 107 4.37 12.11 5.74
N VAL A 108 5.62 11.72 5.50
CA VAL A 108 6.71 11.98 6.46
C VAL A 108 7.17 13.44 6.42
N PRO A 109 7.76 13.94 7.52
CA PRO A 109 8.36 15.27 7.53
C PRO A 109 9.34 15.48 6.37
N GLY A 110 9.17 16.58 5.63
CA GLY A 110 10.03 16.95 4.51
C GLY A 110 9.62 16.40 3.14
N ALA A 111 8.57 15.58 3.05
CA ALA A 111 8.02 15.16 1.76
C ALA A 111 7.33 16.32 1.02
N LYS A 112 7.50 16.36 -0.31
CA LYS A 112 6.80 17.32 -1.18
C LYS A 112 5.31 16.99 -1.19
N SER A 113 4.47 17.96 -0.83
CA SER A 113 3.01 17.86 -0.79
C SER A 113 2.34 18.88 -1.72
N GLY A 114 1.01 18.77 -1.88
CA GLY A 114 0.20 19.68 -2.67
C GLY A 114 0.14 19.37 -4.18
N PRO A 115 -0.52 20.22 -4.97
CA PRO A 115 -0.77 19.99 -6.38
C PRO A 115 0.53 19.97 -7.23
N GLY A 116 0.39 19.54 -8.48
CA GLY A 116 1.46 19.59 -9.49
C GLY A 116 2.00 18.21 -9.87
N ASN A 117 3.01 18.22 -10.73
CA ASN A 117 3.54 17.00 -11.35
C ASN A 117 4.07 16.02 -10.29
N PHE A 118 3.89 14.74 -10.61
CA PHE A 118 4.46 13.63 -9.87
C PHE A 118 5.18 12.67 -10.83
N LYS A 119 6.24 12.02 -10.35
CA LYS A 119 6.97 10.99 -11.08
C LYS A 119 7.56 9.97 -10.11
N VAL A 120 7.22 8.71 -10.33
CA VAL A 120 7.86 7.56 -9.68
C VAL A 120 8.21 6.53 -10.74
N GLU A 121 9.43 6.04 -10.69
CA GLU A 121 9.92 4.90 -11.48
C GLU A 121 10.01 3.70 -10.53
N LEU A 122 9.31 2.62 -10.83
CA LEU A 122 9.32 1.37 -10.07
C LEU A 122 10.15 0.33 -10.84
N ASP A 123 11.20 -0.19 -10.22
CA ASP A 123 12.03 -1.25 -10.80
C ASP A 123 11.48 -2.63 -10.41
N TRP A 124 11.31 -2.88 -9.11
CA TRP A 124 10.74 -4.13 -8.61
C TRP A 124 10.08 -4.00 -7.26
N ILE A 125 9.22 -4.98 -6.95
CA ILE A 125 8.62 -5.26 -5.64
C ILE A 125 8.99 -6.71 -5.28
N LYS A 126 9.46 -6.94 -4.05
CA LYS A 126 9.84 -8.27 -3.55
C LYS A 126 9.36 -8.45 -2.12
N ALA A 127 8.94 -9.67 -1.78
CA ALA A 127 8.79 -10.08 -0.39
C ALA A 127 10.13 -10.58 0.15
N LEU A 128 10.50 -10.18 1.37
CA LEU A 128 11.74 -10.55 2.04
C LEU A 128 11.41 -11.09 3.44
N ARG A 129 12.25 -12.03 3.88
CA ARG A 129 12.37 -12.43 5.26
C ARG A 129 13.62 -11.75 5.82
N THR A 130 13.45 -10.89 6.82
CA THR A 130 14.53 -10.09 7.40
C THR A 130 14.93 -10.55 8.79
N GLN A 131 14.20 -11.53 9.37
CA GLN A 131 14.52 -12.24 10.60
C GLN A 131 14.91 -13.71 10.40
#